data_AF-A0A359KCF0-F1
#
_entry.id   AF-A0A359KCF0-F1
#
_cell.length_a   1.000
_cell.length_b   1.000
_cell.length_c   1.000
_cell.angle_alpha   90.00
_cell.angle_beta   90.00
_cell.angle_gamma   90.00
#
_symmetry.space_group_name_H-M   'P 1'
#
loop_
_entity.id
_entity.type
_entity.pdbx_description
1 polymer ?
#
loop_
_entity_poly.entity_id
_entity_poly.type
_entity_poly.pdbx_seq_one_letter_code
_entity_poly.pdbx_strand_id
1 'polypeptide(L)'
;MKRTEQAILIASRIQRALKRAEDGQDQSIERLGGLAQALTRGRKDAGLSATVGQPAFDALARAMAAQVAAQAAMVELHEALADVKETTRFRGVQLVGLDKQDQPVPRNVRLSLIERVG
;
A
#
# COMPACT_ATOMS: atom_id res chain seq x y z
N MET A 1 -8.27 -19.57 29.34
CA MET A 1 -7.37 -19.24 28.21
C MET A 1 -6.00 -18.88 28.76
N LYS A 2 -4.92 -19.48 28.25
CA LYS A 2 -3.55 -19.16 28.69
C LYS A 2 -3.18 -17.76 28.20
N ARG A 3 -2.38 -17.01 28.97
CA ARG A 3 -1.99 -15.62 28.63
C ARG A 3 -1.35 -15.50 27.23
N THR A 4 -0.61 -16.53 26.80
CA THR A 4 0.01 -16.60 25.46
C THR A 4 -1.03 -16.79 24.34
N GLU A 5 -2.04 -17.62 24.54
CA GLU A 5 -3.14 -17.82 23.57
C GLU A 5 -3.91 -16.51 23.35
N GLN A 6 -4.15 -15.75 24.42
CA GLN A 6 -4.77 -14.43 24.32
C GLN A 6 -3.92 -13.44 23.52
N ALA A 7 -2.60 -13.45 23.73
CA ALA A 7 -1.68 -12.57 23.02
C ALA A 7 -1.66 -12.88 21.52
N ILE A 8 -1.61 -14.17 21.15
CA ILE A 8 -1.69 -14.63 19.76
C ILE A 8 -3.00 -14.17 19.12
N LEU A 9 -4.15 -14.37 19.79
CA LEU A 9 -5.45 -13.98 19.24
C LEU A 9 -5.56 -12.48 18.97
N ILE A 10 -5.05 -11.65 19.89
CA ILE A 10 -5.05 -10.20 19.75
C ILE A 10 -4.15 -9.79 18.58
N ALA A 11 -2.92 -10.29 18.53
CA ALA A 11 -1.95 -9.93 17.50
C ALA A 11 -2.45 -10.35 16.10
N SER A 12 -2.97 -11.57 15.95
CA SER A 12 -3.57 -12.04 14.69
C SER A 12 -4.78 -11.21 14.26
N ARG A 13 -5.57 -10.68 15.21
CA ARG A 13 -6.70 -9.78 14.90
C ARG A 13 -6.20 -8.45 14.34
N ILE A 14 -5.16 -7.88 14.95
CA ILE A 14 -4.53 -6.63 14.51
C ILE A 14 -3.93 -6.83 13.10
N GLN A 15 -3.18 -7.90 12.89
CA GLN A 15 -2.59 -8.22 11.57
C GLN A 15 -3.65 -8.30 10.47
N ARG A 16 -4.77 -8.99 10.71
CA ARG A 16 -5.87 -9.05 9.74
C ARG A 16 -6.51 -7.68 9.50
N ALA A 17 -6.57 -6.82 10.51
CA ALA A 17 -7.10 -5.46 10.35
C ALA A 17 -6.17 -4.58 9.51
N LEU A 18 -4.85 -4.66 9.75
CA LEU A 18 -3.84 -3.97 8.94
C LEU A 18 -3.93 -4.39 7.49
N LYS A 19 -3.94 -5.71 7.22
CA LYS A 19 -4.00 -6.21 5.84
C LYS A 19 -5.23 -5.71 5.10
N ARG A 20 -6.41 -5.71 5.76
CA ARG A 20 -7.63 -5.15 5.16
C ARG A 20 -7.53 -3.65 4.90
N ALA A 21 -6.84 -2.90 5.75
CA ALA A 21 -6.63 -1.46 5.54
C ALA A 21 -5.72 -1.21 4.34
N GLU A 22 -4.63 -1.95 4.21
CA GLU A 22 -3.71 -1.90 3.06
C GLU A 22 -4.43 -2.26 1.75
N ASP A 23 -5.18 -3.37 1.74
CA ASP A 23 -5.94 -3.78 0.56
C ASP A 23 -6.98 -2.71 0.16
N GLY A 24 -7.57 -2.03 1.14
CA GLY A 24 -8.51 -0.92 0.90
C GLY A 24 -7.84 0.33 0.31
N GLN A 25 -6.60 0.63 0.71
CA GLN A 25 -5.81 1.72 0.13
C GLN A 25 -5.45 1.43 -1.33
N ASP A 26 -4.98 0.21 -1.63
CA ASP A 26 -4.64 -0.20 -2.99
C ASP A 26 -5.86 -0.12 -3.93
N GLN A 27 -7.02 -0.62 -3.47
CA GLN A 27 -8.28 -0.49 -4.21
C GLN A 27 -8.71 0.95 -4.41
N SER A 28 -8.45 1.83 -3.44
CA SER A 28 -8.79 3.25 -3.55
C SER A 28 -7.95 3.93 -4.63
N ILE A 29 -6.64 3.65 -4.68
CA ILE A 29 -5.73 4.17 -5.70
C ILE A 29 -6.12 3.66 -7.09
N GLU A 30 -6.43 2.36 -7.22
CA GLU A 30 -6.92 1.77 -8.46
C GLU A 30 -8.15 2.52 -8.99
N ARG A 31 -9.14 2.75 -8.14
CA ARG A 31 -10.39 3.45 -8.50
C ARG A 31 -10.14 4.90 -8.90
N LEU A 32 -9.26 5.62 -8.20
CA LEU A 32 -8.88 6.97 -8.57
C LEU A 32 -8.16 7.00 -9.93
N GLY A 33 -7.31 6.02 -10.21
CA GLY A 33 -6.70 5.83 -11.53
C GLY A 33 -7.73 5.59 -12.64
N GLY A 34 -8.74 4.76 -12.37
CA GLY A 34 -9.88 4.54 -13.26
C GLY A 34 -10.67 5.82 -13.54
N LEU A 35 -10.92 6.63 -12.50
CA LEU A 35 -11.58 7.93 -12.65
C LEU A 35 -10.78 8.91 -13.50
N ALA A 36 -9.44 8.97 -13.33
CA ALA A 36 -8.57 9.82 -14.15
C ALA A 36 -8.67 9.46 -15.65
N GLN A 37 -8.71 8.16 -15.96
CA GLN A 37 -8.89 7.68 -17.32
C GLN A 37 -10.27 8.06 -17.88
N ALA A 38 -11.33 7.87 -17.09
CA ALA A 38 -12.69 8.21 -17.50
C ALA A 38 -12.85 9.70 -17.82
N LEU A 39 -12.32 10.58 -16.95
CA LEU A 39 -12.34 12.03 -17.20
C LEU A 39 -11.57 12.41 -18.47
N THR A 40 -10.43 11.78 -18.71
CA THR A 40 -9.61 12.07 -19.89
C THR A 40 -10.29 11.60 -21.18
N ARG A 41 -10.86 10.39 -21.18
CA ARG A 41 -11.63 9.87 -22.31
C ARG A 41 -12.87 10.71 -22.58
N GLY A 42 -13.66 11.02 -21.55
CA GLY A 42 -14.87 11.84 -21.69
C GLY A 42 -14.61 13.20 -22.33
N ARG A 43 -13.49 13.86 -22.00
CA ARG A 43 -13.10 15.11 -22.67
C ARG A 43 -12.78 14.91 -24.15
N LYS A 44 -12.02 13.87 -24.48
CA LYS A 44 -11.65 13.54 -25.86
C LYS A 44 -12.89 13.23 -26.70
N ASP A 45 -13.78 12.39 -26.17
CA ASP A 45 -15.00 11.97 -26.86
C ASP A 45 -15.96 13.15 -27.10
N ALA A 46 -15.96 14.14 -26.19
CA ALA A 46 -16.72 15.38 -26.32
C ALA A 46 -16.03 16.46 -27.19
N GLY A 47 -14.83 16.20 -27.74
CA GLY A 47 -14.08 17.19 -28.51
C GLY A 47 -13.62 18.42 -27.72
N LEU A 48 -13.52 18.29 -26.38
CA LEU A 48 -13.16 19.39 -25.49
C LEU A 48 -11.64 19.60 -25.45
N SER A 49 -11.21 20.86 -25.27
CA SER A 49 -9.81 21.19 -24.99
C SER A 49 -9.32 20.47 -23.73
N ALA A 50 -8.02 20.13 -23.70
CA ALA A 50 -7.35 19.50 -22.56
C ALA A 50 -7.37 20.34 -21.28
N THR A 51 -7.69 21.64 -21.37
CA THR A 51 -7.82 22.53 -20.21
C THR A 51 -9.24 22.58 -19.65
N VAL A 52 -10.24 22.04 -20.37
CA VAL A 52 -11.62 22.00 -19.87
C VAL A 52 -11.71 21.02 -18.71
N GLY A 53 -12.37 21.44 -17.63
CA GLY A 53 -12.54 20.64 -16.42
C GLY A 53 -11.29 20.54 -15.54
N GLN A 54 -10.27 21.38 -15.75
CA GLN A 54 -9.03 21.38 -14.96
C GLN A 54 -9.25 21.31 -13.43
N PRO A 55 -10.21 22.04 -12.83
CA PRO A 55 -10.44 21.95 -11.38
C PRO A 55 -10.79 20.53 -10.89
N ALA A 56 -11.42 19.69 -11.72
CA ALA A 56 -11.71 18.30 -11.40
C ALA A 56 -10.44 17.43 -11.42
N PHE A 57 -9.53 17.68 -12.38
CA PHE A 57 -8.22 17.02 -12.41
C PHE A 57 -7.35 17.44 -11.23
N ASP A 58 -7.37 18.71 -10.84
CA ASP A 58 -6.63 19.21 -9.68
C ASP A 58 -7.17 18.58 -8.39
N ALA A 59 -8.49 18.45 -8.25
CA ALA A 59 -9.11 17.77 -7.12
C ALA A 59 -8.73 16.28 -7.08
N LEU A 60 -8.74 15.60 -8.23
CA LEU A 60 -8.34 14.20 -8.34
C LEU A 60 -6.86 14.01 -8.01
N ALA A 61 -5.98 14.91 -8.46
CA ALA A 61 -4.55 14.87 -8.15
C ALA A 61 -4.31 15.02 -6.64
N ARG A 62 -5.03 15.95 -5.97
CA ARG A 62 -4.97 16.08 -4.50
C ARG A 62 -5.48 14.83 -3.78
N ALA A 63 -6.57 14.23 -4.26
CA ALA A 63 -7.09 13.00 -3.68
C ALA A 63 -6.08 11.84 -3.81
N MET A 64 -5.44 11.70 -4.97
CA MET A 64 -4.39 10.70 -5.20
C MET A 64 -3.18 10.93 -4.30
N ALA A 65 -2.70 12.17 -4.20
CA ALA A 65 -1.58 12.52 -3.33
C ALA A 65 -1.88 12.19 -1.85
N ALA A 66 -3.10 12.45 -1.38
CA ALA A 66 -3.52 12.09 -0.03
C ALA A 66 -3.52 10.57 0.21
N GLN A 67 -3.92 9.76 -0.78
CA GLN A 67 -3.86 8.30 -0.68
C GLN A 67 -2.41 7.79 -0.61
N VAL A 68 -1.52 8.34 -1.44
CA VAL A 68 -0.09 7.98 -1.42
C VAL A 68 0.56 8.39 -0.08
N ALA A 69 0.23 9.56 0.45
CA ALA A 69 0.70 9.98 1.77
C ALA A 69 0.18 9.03 2.88
N ALA A 70 -1.06 8.56 2.78
CA ALA A 70 -1.60 7.58 3.72
C ALA A 70 -0.88 6.23 3.64
N GLN A 71 -0.41 5.80 2.46
CA GLN A 71 0.43 4.60 2.34
C GLN A 71 1.79 4.79 3.02
N ALA A 72 2.41 5.97 2.89
CA ALA A 72 3.67 6.27 3.59
C ALA A 72 3.49 6.19 5.12
N ALA A 73 2.39 6.75 5.64
CA ALA A 73 2.06 6.67 7.07
C ALA A 73 1.81 5.23 7.56
N MET A 74 1.41 4.30 6.68
CA MET A 74 1.28 2.89 7.06
C MET A 74 2.64 2.22 7.31
N VAL A 75 3.72 2.69 6.68
CA VAL A 75 5.08 2.21 6.97
C VAL A 75 5.48 2.61 8.40
N GLU A 76 5.26 3.87 8.77
CA GLU A 76 5.50 4.37 10.13
C GLU A 76 4.62 3.61 11.15
N LEU A 77 3.37 3.29 10.80
CA LEU A 77 2.51 2.45 11.64
C LEU A 77 3.09 1.05 11.86
N HIS A 78 3.66 0.42 10.82
CA HIS A 78 4.31 -0.89 10.95
C HIS A 78 5.51 -0.83 11.90
N GLU A 79 6.33 0.21 11.82
CA GLU A 79 7.46 0.43 12.73
C GLU A 79 6.99 0.60 14.18
N ALA A 80 5.98 1.45 14.41
CA ALA A 80 5.41 1.64 15.74
C ALA A 80 4.82 0.35 16.33
N LEU A 81 4.22 -0.50 15.49
CA LEU A 81 3.69 -1.80 15.92
C LEU A 81 4.80 -2.82 16.20
N ALA A 82 5.91 -2.77 15.49
CA ALA A 82 7.09 -3.58 15.77
C ALA A 82 7.67 -3.23 17.15
N ASP A 83 7.79 -1.94 17.46
CA ASP A 83 8.23 -1.48 18.78
C ASP A 83 7.30 -1.93 19.91
N VAL A 84 5.97 -1.84 19.71
CA VAL A 84 5.00 -2.35 20.66
C VAL A 84 5.13 -3.87 20.84
N LYS A 85 5.39 -4.63 19.77
CA LYS A 85 5.62 -6.07 19.88
C LYS A 85 6.86 -6.35 20.75
N GLU A 86 7.97 -5.68 20.48
CA GLU A 86 9.24 -5.91 21.17
C GLU A 86 9.23 -5.48 22.64
N THR A 87 8.46 -4.45 23.00
CA THR A 87 8.43 -3.88 24.36
C THR A 87 7.35 -4.46 25.26
N THR A 88 6.51 -5.36 24.75
CA THR A 88 5.36 -5.88 25.51
C THR A 88 5.31 -7.42 25.54
N ARG A 89 4.23 -7.97 26.10
CA ARG A 89 3.95 -9.41 26.14
C ARG A 89 3.81 -10.08 24.76
N PHE A 90 3.81 -9.30 23.68
CA PHE A 90 3.72 -9.82 22.31
C PHE A 90 5.09 -10.24 21.72
N ARG A 91 6.23 -9.95 22.38
CA ARG A 91 7.58 -10.26 21.88
C ARG A 91 7.76 -11.71 21.40
N GLY A 92 7.22 -12.67 22.15
CA GLY A 92 7.30 -14.10 21.82
C GLY A 92 6.22 -14.59 20.85
N VAL A 93 5.35 -13.72 20.35
CA VAL A 93 4.29 -14.09 19.40
C VAL A 93 4.88 -14.11 18.00
N GLN A 94 5.01 -15.31 17.43
CA GLN A 94 5.35 -15.49 16.02
C GLN A 94 4.09 -15.38 15.17
N LEU A 95 4.07 -14.40 14.27
CA LEU A 95 3.02 -14.24 13.28
C LEU A 95 3.62 -14.39 11.88
N VAL A 96 3.10 -15.37 11.15
CA VAL A 96 3.49 -15.61 9.75
C VAL A 96 3.31 -14.32 8.95
N GLY A 97 4.39 -13.80 8.37
CA GLY A 97 4.41 -12.59 7.53
C GLY A 97 4.90 -11.30 8.21
N LEU A 98 4.95 -11.23 9.55
CA LEU A 98 5.56 -10.10 10.28
C LEU A 98 7.03 -10.36 10.64
N ASP A 99 7.38 -11.62 10.89
CA ASP A 99 8.77 -12.04 11.06
C ASP A 99 9.41 -12.25 9.68
N LYS A 100 9.50 -11.18 8.87
CA LYS A 100 10.45 -11.18 7.76
C LYS A 100 11.82 -11.25 8.40
N GLN A 101 12.47 -12.40 8.29
CA GLN A 101 13.89 -12.49 8.60
C GLN A 101 14.59 -11.43 7.74
N ASP A 102 15.47 -10.65 8.37
CA ASP A 102 16.32 -9.64 7.76
C ASP A 102 17.39 -10.27 6.85
N GLN A 103 17.06 -11.36 6.16
CA GLN A 103 17.89 -11.92 5.12
C GLN A 103 17.74 -11.03 3.89
N PRO A 104 18.77 -10.25 3.51
CA PRO A 104 18.75 -9.56 2.23
C PRO A 104 18.62 -10.61 1.15
N VAL A 105 17.48 -10.65 0.46
CA VAL A 105 17.33 -11.44 -0.76
C VAL A 105 18.37 -10.90 -1.74
N PRO A 106 19.35 -11.71 -2.19
CA PRO A 106 20.35 -11.24 -3.14
C PRO A 106 19.63 -10.80 -4.42
N ARG A 107 19.65 -9.50 -4.71
CA ARG A 107 19.22 -9.01 -6.02
C ARG A 107 20.27 -9.46 -7.02
N ASN A 108 20.03 -10.58 -7.70
CA ASN A 108 20.79 -10.98 -8.87
C ASN A 108 20.50 -9.99 -10.01
N VAL A 109 21.18 -8.83 -9.99
CA VAL A 109 21.13 -7.84 -11.07
C VAL A 109 22.02 -8.35 -12.22
N ARG A 110 21.57 -9.39 -12.92
CA ARG A 110 22.04 -9.63 -14.29
C ARG A 110 20.99 -9.05 -15.22
N LEU A 111 21.22 -7.80 -15.63
CA LEU A 111 20.56 -7.23 -16.79
C LEU A 111 21.01 -8.07 -17.99
N SER A 112 20.14 -8.94 -18.51
CA SER A 112 20.38 -9.56 -19.81
C SER A 112 20.17 -8.49 -20.88
N LEU A 113 21.25 -8.16 -21.59
CA LEU A 113 21.21 -7.30 -22.76
C LEU A 113 20.29 -7.97 -23.79
N ILE A 114 19.16 -7.34 -24.12
CA ILE A 114 18.33 -7.78 -25.24
C ILE A 114 19.08 -7.34 -26.49
N GLU A 115 19.74 -8.28 -27.17
CA GLU A 115 20.29 -8.03 -28.50
C GLU A 115 19.14 -7.64 -29.44
N ARG A 116 19.25 -6.43 -29.99
CA ARG A 116 18.33 -5.90 -30.98
C ARG A 116 18.54 -6.70 -32.26
N VAL A 117 17.60 -7.56 -32.61
CA VAL A 117 17.54 -8.19 -33.92
C VAL A 117 17.28 -7.08 -34.95
N GLY A 118 18.21 -6.94 -35.90
CA GLY A 118 18.11 -6.03 -37.04
C GLY A 118 17.20 -6.54 -38.14
#